data_AF-X0T2H9-F1
#
_entry.id   AF-X0T2H9-F1
#
_cell.length_a   1.000
_cell.length_b   1.000
_cell.length_c   1.000
_cell.angle_alpha   90.00
_cell.angle_beta   90.00
_cell.angle_gamma   90.00
#
_symmetry.space_group_name_H-M   'P 1'
#
loop_
_entity.id
_entity.type
_entity.pdbx_description
1 polymer ?
#
loop_
_entity_poly.entity_id
_entity_poly.type
_entity_poly.pdbx_seq_one_letter_code
_entity_poly.pdbx_strand_id
1 'polypeptide(L)' 'MVDGALKAGAAGVSIGRNAFQHKKPDKIIEALCKMVHEGASVEEAMAILKS' A
#
# COMPACT_ATOMS: atom_id res chain seq x y z
N MET A 1 7.37 -5.53 -0.62
CA MET A 1 8.21 -4.41 -0.16
C MET A 1 7.58 -3.69 1.02
N VAL A 2 6.40 -3.08 0.86
CA VAL A 2 5.74 -2.29 1.93
C VAL A 2 5.44 -3.10 3.19
N ASP A 3 4.77 -4.25 3.05
CA ASP A 3 4.48 -5.17 4.18
C ASP A 3 5.74 -5.55 4.97
N GLY A 4 6.82 -5.90 4.27
CA GLY A 4 8.10 -6.22 4.90
C GLY A 4 8.70 -5.04 5.68
N ALA A 5 8.59 -3.81 5.16
CA ALA A 5 9.06 -2.62 5.85
C ALA A 5 8.24 -2.33 7.12
N LEU A 6 6.91 -2.44 7.03
CA LEU A 6 6.01 -2.27 8.18
C LEU A 6 6.28 -3.31 9.26
N LYS A 7 6.43 -4.60 8.88
CA LYS A 7 6.79 -5.68 9.81
C LYS A 7 8.17 -5.50 10.45
N ALA A 8 9.09 -4.81 9.77
CA ALA A 8 10.39 -4.44 10.32
C ALA A 8 10.35 -3.21 11.25
N GLY A 9 9.17 -2.63 11.51
CA GLY A 9 8.99 -1.50 12.42
C GLY A 9 9.01 -0.13 11.75
N ALA A 10 8.88 -0.05 10.41
CA ALA A 10 8.71 1.24 9.74
C ALA A 10 7.38 1.89 10.13
N ALA A 11 7.40 3.21 10.39
CA ALA A 11 6.20 3.98 10.72
C ALA A 11 5.32 4.33 9.50
N GLY A 12 5.80 4.08 8.28
CA GLY A 12 5.09 4.41 7.04
C GLY A 12 5.97 4.24 5.80
N VAL A 13 5.54 4.83 4.68
CA VAL A 13 6.25 4.77 3.39
C VAL A 13 6.31 6.14 2.71
N SER A 14 7.41 6.43 2.02
CA SER A 14 7.51 7.53 1.08
C SER A 14 7.57 6.95 -0.34
N ILE A 15 6.50 7.13 -1.11
CA ILE A 15 6.34 6.51 -2.43
C ILE A 15 5.95 7.56 -3.47
N GLY A 16 6.61 7.51 -4.63
CA GLY A 16 6.34 8.41 -5.76
C GLY A 16 6.04 7.63 -7.03
N ARG A 17 7.10 7.28 -7.79
CA ARG A 17 6.98 6.60 -9.10
C ARG A 17 6.03 5.40 -9.10
N ASN A 18 6.14 4.52 -8.09
CA ASN A 18 5.29 3.33 -7.99
C ASN A 18 3.79 3.64 -7.75
N ALA A 19 3.46 4.82 -7.22
CA ALA A 19 2.07 5.24 -7.07
C ALA A 19 1.56 5.92 -8.35
N PHE A 20 2.22 6.98 -8.81
CA PHE A 20 1.69 7.78 -9.93
C PHE A 20 1.85 7.12 -11.31
N GLN A 21 2.75 6.15 -11.47
CA GLN A 21 2.86 5.34 -12.70
C GLN A 21 2.00 4.08 -12.67
N HIS A 22 1.30 3.81 -11.57
CA HIS A 22 0.41 2.66 -11.49
C HIS A 22 -0.80 2.85 -12.41
N LYS A 23 -1.34 1.76 -12.98
CA LYS A 23 -2.52 1.83 -13.85
C LYS A 23 -3.77 2.36 -13.14
N LYS A 24 -3.81 2.21 -11.82
CA LYS A 24 -4.85 2.72 -10.91
C LYS A 24 -4.18 3.48 -9.75
N PRO A 25 -3.79 4.76 -9.93
CA PRO A 25 -3.05 5.53 -8.92
C PRO A 25 -3.82 5.75 -7.63
N ASP A 26 -5.12 5.98 -7.73
CA ASP A 26 -6.06 6.11 -6.61
C ASP A 26 -6.10 4.83 -5.77
N LYS A 27 -6.26 3.67 -6.42
CA LYS A 27 -6.37 2.37 -5.73
C LYS A 27 -5.09 1.93 -5.05
N ILE A 28 -3.93 2.22 -5.64
CA ILE A 28 -2.66 1.89 -4.98
C ILE A 28 -2.43 2.79 -3.76
N ILE A 29 -2.85 4.05 -3.80
CA ILE A 29 -2.79 4.92 -2.61
C ILE A 29 -3.77 4.43 -1.53
N GLU A 30 -5.00 4.09 -1.90
CA GLU A 30 -6.01 3.53 -0.97
C GLU A 30 -5.47 2.28 -0.26
N ALA A 31 -4.91 1.33 -1.03
CA ALA A 31 -4.33 0.10 -0.50
C ALA A 31 -3.15 0.37 0.46
N LEU A 32 -2.25 1.30 0.10
CA LEU A 32 -1.11 1.66 0.96
C LEU A 32 -1.55 2.34 2.25
N CYS A 33 -2.55 3.24 2.20
CA CYS A 33 -3.11 3.88 3.39
C CYS A 33 -3.74 2.85 4.34
N LYS A 34 -4.48 1.87 3.80
CA LYS A 34 -5.05 0.76 4.60
C LYS A 34 -3.96 -0.06 5.29
N MET A 35 -2.86 -0.38 4.59
CA MET A 35 -1.74 -1.10 5.20
C MET A 35 -1.06 -0.29 6.30
N VAL A 36 -0.78 1.01 6.06
CA VAL A 36 -0.01 1.86 7.00
C VAL A 36 -0.83 2.24 8.23
N HIS A 37 -2.10 2.60 8.06
CA HIS A 37 -2.90 3.18 9.14
C HIS A 37 -3.85 2.20 9.81
N GLU A 38 -4.26 1.14 9.10
CA GLU A 38 -5.27 0.19 9.58
C GLU A 38 -4.72 -1.24 9.73
N GLY A 39 -3.44 -1.46 9.40
CA GLY A 39 -2.80 -2.78 9.53
C GLY A 39 -3.32 -3.83 8.55
N ALA A 40 -3.90 -3.40 7.43
CA ALA A 40 -4.44 -4.31 6.42
C ALA A 40 -3.37 -5.27 5.88
N SER A 41 -3.77 -6.52 5.63
CA SER A 41 -2.89 -7.54 5.06
C SER A 41 -2.58 -7.25 3.58
N VAL A 42 -1.59 -7.96 3.03
CA VAL A 42 -1.26 -7.87 1.60
C VAL A 42 -2.46 -8.33 0.76
N GLU A 43 -3.17 -9.36 1.18
CA GLU A 43 -4.33 -9.91 0.48
C GLU A 43 -5.48 -8.89 0.41
N GLU A 44 -5.77 -8.21 1.52
CA GLU A 44 -6.78 -7.15 1.60
C GLU A 44 -6.40 -5.96 0.71
N ALA A 45 -5.14 -5.52 0.79
CA ALA A 45 -4.61 -4.45 -0.06
C ALA A 45 -4.69 -4.80 -1.55
N MET A 46 -4.43 -6.06 -1.92
CA MET A 46 -4.53 -6.54 -3.30
C MET A 46 -5.98 -6.64 -3.80
N ALA A 47 -6.95 -6.89 -2.91
CA ALA A 47 -8.37 -6.88 -3.27
C ALA A 47 -8.82 -5.47 -3.72
N ILE A 48 -8.33 -4.42 -3.04
CA ILE A 48 -8.60 -3.02 -3.42
C ILE A 48 -8.12 -2.73 -4.84
N LEU A 49 -6.95 -3.23 -5.24
CA LEU A 49 -6.43 -3.04 -6.60
C LEU A 49 -7.25 -3.75 -7.69
N LYS A 50 -7.93 -4.84 -7.33
CA LYS A 50 -8.75 -5.64 -8.24
C LYS A 50 -10.19 -5.11 -8.36
N SER A 51 -10.62 -4.25 -7.44
CA SER A 51 -11.90 -3.53 -7.51
C SER A 51 -11.98 -2.53 -8.65
#